data_AF-A0A4Q3RW58-F1
#
_entry.id   AF-A0A4Q3RW58-F1
#
_cell.length_a   1.000
_cell.length_b   1.000
_cell.length_c   1.000
_cell.angle_alpha   90.00
_cell.angle_beta   90.00
_cell.angle_gamma   90.00
#
_symmetry.space_group_name_H-M   'P 1'
#
loop_
_entity.id
_entity.type
_entity.pdbx_description
1 polymer ?
#
loop_
_entity_poly.entity_id
_entity_poly.type
_entity_poly.pdbx_seq_one_letter_code
_entity_poly.pdbx_strand_id
1 'polypeptide(L)' 'MVKILILVVLLLFISLGYLMHKLIRRFINPRQSVSHMFLFFLAHFVGIFILSFIINLLVLRFSGFLIRP' A
#
# COMPACT_ATOMS: atom_id res chain seq x y z
N MET A 1 -11.26 -7.32 20.59
CA MET A 1 -10.86 -6.07 19.93
C MET A 1 -9.83 -6.27 18.81
N VAL A 2 -8.76 -7.04 19.00
CA VAL A 2 -7.69 -7.25 17.99
C VAL A 2 -8.20 -7.70 16.60
N LYS A 3 -9.18 -8.61 16.54
CA LYS A 3 -9.78 -9.08 15.27
C LYS A 3 -10.41 -7.95 14.44
N ILE A 4 -11.07 -6.99 15.09
CA ILE A 4 -11.69 -5.83 14.42
C ILE A 4 -10.61 -4.89 13.90
N LEU A 5 -9.54 -4.68 14.67
CA LEU A 5 -8.40 -3.87 14.25
C LEU A 5 -7.73 -4.44 12.98
N ILE A 6 -7.52 -5.76 12.93
CA ILE A 6 -6.97 -6.44 11.74
C ILE A 6 -7.87 -6.20 10.52
N LEU A 7 -9.19 -6.33 10.69
CA LEU A 7 -10.18 -6.07 9.63
C LEU A 7 -10.10 -4.63 9.10
N VAL A 8 -10.00 -3.65 10.00
CA VAL A 8 -9.86 -2.22 9.63
C VAL A 8 -8.56 -1.97 8.88
N VAL A 9 -7.44 -2.53 9.35
CA VAL A 9 -6.14 -2.42 8.66
C VAL A 9 -6.20 -3.04 7.27
N LEU A 10 -6.87 -4.19 7.12
CA LEU A 10 -7.03 -4.87 5.84
C LEU A 10 -7.85 -4.02 4.84
N LEU A 11 -8.97 -3.45 5.29
CA LEU A 11 -9.80 -2.55 4.47
C LEU A 11 -9.04 -1.29 4.06
N LEU A 12 -8.24 -0.73 4.97
CA LEU A 12 -7.39 0.42 4.68
C LEU A 12 -6.33 0.07 3.64
N PHE A 13 -5.73 -1.12 3.71
CA PHE A 13 -4.76 -1.59 2.73
C PHE A 13 -5.36 -1.75 1.34
N ILE A 14 -6.53 -2.38 1.23
CA ILE A 14 -7.26 -2.54 -0.05
C ILE A 14 -7.58 -1.17 -0.64
N SER A 15 -8.08 -0.23 0.18
CA SER A 15 -8.44 1.11 -0.26
C SER A 15 -7.24 1.91 -0.77
N LEU A 16 -6.12 1.88 -0.03
CA LEU A 16 -4.88 2.56 -0.44
C LEU A 16 -4.25 1.92 -1.67
N GLY A 17 -4.26 0.59 -1.77
CA GLY A 17 -3.79 -0.13 -2.95
C GLY A 17 -4.58 0.25 -4.20
N TYR A 18 -5.90 0.36 -4.10
CA TYR A 18 -6.76 0.81 -5.20
C TYR A 18 -6.49 2.27 -5.58
N LEU A 19 -6.36 3.16 -4.58
CA LEU A 19 -6.04 4.57 -4.82
C LEU A 19 -4.71 4.72 -5.58
N MET A 20 -3.67 4.01 -5.13
CA MET A 20 -2.36 3.99 -5.75
C MET A 20 -2.43 3.47 -7.20
N HIS A 21 -3.14 2.38 -7.43
CA HIS A 21 -3.36 1.84 -8.78
C HIS A 21 -4.01 2.87 -9.71
N LYS A 22 -5.02 3.60 -9.21
CA LYS A 22 -5.69 4.67 -9.96
C LYS A 22 -4.76 5.84 -10.24
N LEU A 23 -3.92 6.23 -9.27
CA LEU A 23 -2.91 7.27 -9.45
C LEU A 23 -1.88 6.87 -10.52
N ILE A 24 -1.32 5.66 -10.44
CA ILE A 24 -0.32 5.19 -11.41
C ILE A 24 -0.92 5.14 -12.82
N ARG A 25 -2.15 4.62 -12.98
CA ARG A 25 -2.84 4.61 -14.29
C ARG A 25 -3.10 5.99 -14.86
N ARG A 26 -3.18 7.03 -14.03
CA ARG A 26 -3.35 8.42 -14.48
C ARG A 26 -2.10 8.97 -15.15
N PHE A 27 -0.92 8.51 -14.74
CA PHE A 27 0.37 8.99 -15.25
C PHE A 27 1.01 8.03 -16.27
N ILE A 28 0.74 6.73 -16.16
CA ILE A 28 1.36 5.70 -17.01
C ILE A 28 0.26 4.89 -17.69
N ASN A 29 0.21 4.95 -19.02
CA ASN A 29 -0.66 4.12 -19.83
C ASN A 29 0.09 2.82 -20.26
N PRO A 30 -0.17 1.66 -19.62
CA PRO A 30 0.55 0.42 -19.91
C PRO A 30 0.27 -0.14 -21.30
N ARG A 31 -0.77 0.33 -22.00
CA ARG A 31 -1.12 -0.15 -23.35
C ARG A 31 -0.35 0.57 -24.47
N GLN A 32 0.37 1.63 -24.14
CA GLN A 32 1.05 2.45 -25.15
C GLN A 32 2.33 1.80 -25.69
N SER A 33 3.11 1.13 -24.83
CA SER A 33 4.33 0.43 -25.22
C SER A 33 4.81 -0.53 -24.11
N VAL A 34 5.70 -1.46 -24.47
CA VAL A 34 6.33 -2.40 -23.51
C VAL A 34 7.07 -1.65 -22.41
N SER A 35 7.79 -0.56 -22.73
CA SER A 35 8.47 0.26 -21.73
C SER A 35 7.49 0.89 -20.74
N HIS A 36 6.32 1.36 -21.21
CA HIS A 36 5.27 1.89 -20.32
C HIS A 36 4.64 0.80 -19.46
N MET A 37 4.50 -0.42 -19.98
CA MET A 37 4.07 -1.58 -19.18
C MET A 37 5.10 -1.92 -18.09
N PHE A 38 6.40 -1.85 -18.40
CA PHE A 38 7.46 -2.09 -17.42
C PHE A 38 7.50 -0.99 -16.35
N LEU A 39 7.41 0.28 -16.75
CA LEU A 39 7.28 1.42 -15.82
C LEU A 39 6.04 1.30 -14.95
N PHE A 40 4.92 0.84 -15.51
CA PHE A 40 3.68 0.61 -14.78
C PHE A 40 3.87 -0.44 -13.67
N PHE A 41 4.54 -1.56 -13.97
CA PHE A 41 4.85 -2.60 -12.98
C PHE A 41 5.86 -2.12 -11.94
N LEU A 42 6.90 -1.41 -12.36
CA LEU A 42 7.90 -0.85 -11.45
C LEU A 42 7.25 0.14 -10.47
N ALA A 43 6.41 1.04 -10.97
CA ALA A 43 5.66 1.97 -10.13
C ALA A 43 4.73 1.25 -9.15
N HIS A 44 4.05 0.17 -9.59
CA HIS A 44 3.23 -0.66 -8.70
C HIS A 44 4.07 -1.33 -7.62
N PHE A 45 5.20 -1.92 -7.99
CA PHE A 45 6.10 -2.59 -7.05
C PHE A 45 6.62 -1.62 -5.99
N VAL A 46 7.16 -0.48 -6.41
CA VAL A 46 7.65 0.57 -5.50
C VAL A 46 6.52 1.08 -4.60
N GLY A 47 5.33 1.29 -5.17
CA GLY A 47 4.17 1.73 -4.42
C GLY A 47 3.73 0.74 -3.34
N ILE A 48 3.62 -0.57 -3.66
CA ILE A 48 3.30 -1.62 -2.69
C ILE A 48 4.40 -1.73 -1.62
N PHE A 49 5.67 -1.59 -2.01
CA PHE A 49 6.80 -1.61 -1.09
C PHE A 49 6.70 -0.47 -0.06
N ILE A 50 6.49 0.77 -0.52
CA ILE A 50 6.31 1.94 0.35
C ILE A 50 5.07 1.75 1.25
N LEU A 51 3.95 1.28 0.70
CA LEU A 51 2.71 1.08 1.45
C LEU A 51 2.89 0.04 2.56
N SER A 52 3.52 -1.09 2.24
CA SER A 52 3.85 -2.14 3.21
C SER A 52 4.79 -1.62 4.30
N PHE A 53 5.79 -0.82 3.93
CA PHE A 53 6.70 -0.19 4.88
C PHE A 53 5.97 0.77 5.84
N ILE A 54 5.12 1.66 5.33
CA ILE A 54 4.34 2.60 6.14
C ILE A 54 3.44 1.85 7.13
N ILE A 55 2.76 0.79 6.67
CA ILE A 55 1.89 -0.01 7.55
C ILE A 55 2.69 -0.70 8.63
N ASN A 56 3.82 -1.32 8.27
CA ASN A 56 4.68 -1.96 9.26
C ASN A 56 5.18 -0.94 10.30
N LEU A 57 5.59 0.25 9.87
CA LEU A 57 5.98 1.34 10.75
C LEU A 57 4.85 1.77 11.69
N LEU A 58 3.62 1.92 11.17
CA LEU A 58 2.44 2.24 11.98
C LEU A 58 2.16 1.14 13.00
N VAL A 59 2.14 -0.12 12.57
CA VAL A 59 1.90 -1.28 13.44
C VAL A 59 2.94 -1.33 14.56
N LEU A 60 4.23 -1.16 14.25
CA LEU A 60 5.31 -1.13 15.25
C LEU A 60 5.20 0.07 16.20
N ARG A 61 4.81 1.24 15.70
CA ARG A 61 4.67 2.43 16.54
C ARG A 61 3.48 2.33 17.50
N PHE A 62 2.37 1.74 17.05
CA PHE A 62 1.19 1.52 17.90
C PHE A 62 1.31 0.27 18.78
N SER A 63 2.10 -0.73 18.40
CA SER A 63 2.38 -1.87 19.30
C SER A 63 3.19 -1.43 20.52
N GLY A 64 4.14 -0.50 20.37
CA GLY A 64 4.87 0.10 21.50
C GLY A 64 3.98 0.87 22.49
N PHE A 65 2.81 1.35 22.05
CA PHE A 65 1.80 1.98 22.92
C PHE A 65 0.97 0.95 23.70
N LEU A 66 0.83 -0.28 23.20
CA LEU A 66 0.12 -1.39 23.85
C LEU A 66 1.00 -2.22 24.80
N ILE A 67 2.33 -2.09 24.69
CA ILE A 67 3.32 -2.87 25.47
C ILE A 67 3.86 -2.08 26.68
N ARG A 68 3.55 -0.78 26.80
CA ARG A 68 3.80 -0.05 28.05
C ARG A 68 2.73 -0.43 29.08
N PRO A 69 3.10 -0.99 30.25
CA PRO A 69 2.15 -1.30 31.32
C PRO A 69 1.46 -0.04 31.84
#